data_AF-A0A382VME8-F1
#
_entry.id   AF-A0A382VME8-F1
#
_cell.length_a   1.000
_cell.length_b   1.000
_cell.length_c   1.000
_cell.angle_alpha   90.00
_cell.angle_beta   90.00
_cell.angle_gamma   90.00
#
_symmetry.space_group_name_H-M   'P 1'
#
loop_
_entity.id
_entity.type
_entity.pdbx_description
1 polymer ?
#
loop_
_entity_poly.entity_id
_entity_poly.type
_entity_poly.pdbx_seq_one_letter_code
_entity_poly.pdbx_strand_id
1 'polypeptide(L)' 'MRNLHLEKQGIRGLAIAESFSQTSKKSVLSGIVMSTDLVIDG' A
#
# COMPACT_ATOMS: atom_id res chain seq x y z
N MET A 1 -2.50 -20.26 17.72
CA MET A 1 -2.75 -19.14 16.77
C MET A 1 -1.41 -18.53 16.41
N ARG A 2 -1.12 -18.29 15.12
CA ARG A 2 0.15 -17.65 14.71
C ARG A 2 0.00 -16.14 14.91
N ASN A 3 0.80 -15.56 15.80
CA ASN A 3 0.85 -14.11 15.99
C ASN A 3 1.63 -13.49 14.83
N LEU A 4 1.09 -12.44 14.23
CA LEU A 4 1.77 -11.67 13.21
C LEU A 4 2.68 -10.65 13.91
N HIS A 5 3.99 -10.81 13.72
CA HIS A 5 5.03 -9.99 14.33
C HIS A 5 5.30 -8.72 13.52
N LEU A 6 4.39 -7.74 13.61
CA LEU A 6 4.45 -6.48 12.85
C LEU A 6 5.67 -5.60 13.20
N GLU A 7 6.34 -5.87 14.31
CA GLU A 7 7.56 -5.17 14.75
C GLU A 7 8.80 -5.47 13.89
N LYS A 8 8.75 -6.49 13.04
CA LYS A 8 9.89 -6.91 12.22
C LYS A 8 10.19 -5.91 11.12
N GLN A 9 11.43 -5.44 11.08
CA GLN A 9 11.93 -4.41 10.14
C GLN A 9 11.87 -4.82 8.66
N GLY A 10 11.84 -6.13 8.36
CA GLY A 10 11.72 -6.66 7.00
C GLY A 10 10.29 -6.75 6.47
N ILE A 11 9.28 -6.42 7.28
CA ILE A 11 7.89 -6.41 6.82
C ILE A 11 7.64 -5.13 6.01
N ARG A 12 6.93 -5.28 4.89
CA ARG A 12 6.47 -4.18 4.05
C ARG A 12 4.98 -4.32 3.81
N GLY A 13 4.29 -3.18 3.82
CA GLY A 13 2.90 -3.07 3.39
C GLY A 13 2.84 -2.64 1.93
N LEU A 14 1.94 -3.23 1.15
CA LEU A 14 1.57 -2.75 -0.18
C LEU A 14 0.11 -2.28 -0.11
N ALA A 15 -0.11 -0.98 -0.29
CA ALA A 15 -1.42 -0.38 -0.43
C ALA A 15 -1.69 -0.12 -1.91
N ILE A 16 -2.84 -0.54 -2.42
CA ILE A 16 -3.25 -0.31 -3.81
C ILE A 16 -4.58 0.44 -3.78
N ALA A 17 -4.66 1.53 -4.54
CA ALA A 17 -5.88 2.31 -4.69
C ALA A 17 -6.05 2.75 -6.14
N GLU A 18 -7.31 2.85 -6.55
CA GLU A 18 -7.69 3.40 -7.84
C GLU A 18 -8.45 4.71 -7.65
N SER A 19 -8.06 5.73 -8.41
CA SER A 19 -8.81 6.97 -8.54
C SER A 19 -9.60 6.95 -9.85
N PHE A 20 -10.92 7.04 -9.76
CA PHE A 20 -11.82 7.09 -10.91
C PHE A 20 -12.90 8.16 -10.73
N SER A 21 -13.47 8.61 -11.86
CA SER A 21 -14.63 9.51 -11.88
C SER A 21 -15.62 8.97 -12.91
N GLN A 22 -16.93 9.04 -12.60
CA GLN A 22 -17.99 8.44 -13.40
C GLN A 22 -18.04 8.95 -14.85
N THR A 23 -17.55 10.17 -15.10
CA THR A 23 -17.53 10.78 -16.43
C THR A 23 -16.22 10.53 -17.20
N SER A 24 -15.21 9.94 -16.55
CA SER A 24 -13.90 9.69 -17.15
C SER A 24 -13.84 8.29 -17.77
N LYS A 25 -13.24 8.19 -18.96
CA LYS A 25 -12.89 6.90 -19.59
C LYS A 25 -11.54 6.34 -19.11
N LYS A 26 -10.83 7.07 -18.25
CA LYS A 26 -9.53 6.70 -17.69
C LYS A 26 -9.60 6.73 -16.17
N SER A 27 -8.88 5.83 -15.54
CA SER A 27 -8.61 5.81 -14.11
C SER A 27 -7.11 5.76 -13.86
N VAL A 28 -6.71 6.08 -12.63
CA VAL A 28 -5.32 5.97 -12.18
C VAL A 28 -5.26 4.91 -11.11
N LEU A 29 -4.56 3.82 -11.39
CA LEU A 29 -4.20 2.80 -10.41
C LEU A 29 -2.81 3.12 -9.86
N SER A 30 -2.69 3.23 -8.54
CA SER A 30 -1.43 3.48 -7.86
C SER A 30 -1.23 2.49 -6.72
N GLY A 31 0.02 2.07 -6.54
CA GLY A 31 0.48 1.27 -5.42
C GLY A 31 1.50 2.07 -4.61
N ILE A 32 1.48 1.90 -3.29
CA ILE A 32 2.49 2.41 -2.37
C ILE A 32 3.04 1.24 -1.57
N VAL A 33 4.35 1.08 -1.57
CA VAL A 33 5.11 0.23 -0.68
C VAL A 33 5.58 1.06 0.50
N MET A 34 5.27 0.59 1.70
CA MET A 34 5.69 1.23 2.94
C MET A 34 6.35 0.27 3.89
N SER A 35 7.28 0.78 4.67
CA SER A 35 7.91 0.09 5.79
C SER A 35 7.10 0.23 7.08
N THR A 36 7.48 -0.54 8.10
CA THR A 36 6.78 -0.58 9.40
C THR A 36 6.94 0.70 10.22
N ASP A 37 7.92 1.54 9.90
CA ASP A 37 8.11 2.90 10.43
C ASP A 37 7.38 3.98 9.61
N LEU A 38 6.47 3.56 8.72
CA LEU A 38 5.61 4.43 7.90
C LEU A 38 6.35 5.28 6.85
N VAL A 39 7.57 4.87 6.48
CA VAL A 39 8.31 5.47 5.36
C VAL A 39 7.82 4.88 4.03
N ILE A 40 7.68 5.73 3.00
CA ILE A 40 7.31 5.31 1.65
C ILE A 40 8.58 4.93 0.91
N ASP A 41 8.62 3.68 0.42
CA ASP A 41 9.74 3.14 -0.34
C ASP A 41 9.55 3.31 -1.85
N GLY A 42 8.29 3.36 -2.34
CA GLY A 42 7.96 3.53 -3.75
C GLY A 42 6.52 3.15 -4.08
#